data_AF-A0A7C3P2V4-F1
#
_entry.id   AF-A0A7C3P2V4-F1
#
_cell.length_a   1.000
_cell.length_b   1.000
_cell.length_c   1.000
_cell.angle_alpha   90.00
_cell.angle_beta   90.00
_cell.angle_gamma   90.00
#
_symmetry.space_group_name_H-M   'P 1'
#
loop_
_entity.id
_entity.type
_entity.pdbx_description
1 polymer ?
#
loop_
_entity_poly.entity_id
_entity_poly.type
_entity_poly.pdbx_seq_one_letter_code
_entity_poly.pdbx_strand_id
1 'polypeptide(L)'
;MKEGREEKFVSDLISDLYTNLLKEIWESVSALIGEAILTLLFHQAIRKIGDKYPFLKSLRVSEEGLALEEVKRGCRNLPPAEIHRGFQSLINQLSHFFSMLTGGVITKELLPKVLPKVREAERMVLKR
;
A
#
# COMPACT_ATOMS: atom_id res chain seq x y z
N MET A 1 24.41 -18.36 1.79
CA MET A 1 23.40 -18.60 0.72
C MET A 1 21.98 -18.93 1.23
N LYS A 2 21.74 -19.18 2.53
CA LYS A 2 20.39 -19.40 3.09
C LYS A 2 19.65 -18.09 3.40
N GLU A 3 20.34 -17.12 3.99
CA GLU A 3 19.78 -15.81 4.36
C GLU A 3 19.15 -15.08 3.18
N GLY A 4 19.83 -14.93 2.04
CA GLY A 4 19.27 -14.23 0.88
C GLY A 4 18.03 -14.89 0.24
N ARG A 5 17.78 -16.18 0.48
CA ARG A 5 16.57 -16.89 0.00
C ARG A 5 15.38 -16.68 0.92
N GLU A 6 15.60 -16.80 2.22
CA GLU A 6 14.59 -16.40 3.23
C GLU A 6 14.28 -14.92 3.11
N GLU A 7 15.29 -14.11 2.74
CA GLU A 7 15.13 -12.69 2.61
C GLU A 7 14.09 -12.32 1.55
N LYS A 8 14.31 -12.88 0.37
CA LYS A 8 13.46 -12.71 -0.80
C LYS A 8 12.04 -13.23 -0.56
N PHE A 9 11.92 -14.37 0.10
CA PHE A 9 10.61 -14.96 0.42
C PHE A 9 9.76 -14.04 1.30
N VAL A 10 10.35 -13.42 2.33
CA VAL A 10 9.62 -12.46 3.18
C VAL A 10 9.27 -11.19 2.41
N SER A 11 10.17 -10.67 1.56
CA SER A 11 9.87 -9.50 0.72
C SER A 11 8.69 -9.75 -0.22
N ASP A 12 8.64 -10.91 -0.86
CA ASP A 12 7.53 -11.31 -1.73
C ASP A 12 6.21 -11.41 -0.93
N LEU A 13 6.24 -12.04 0.25
CA LEU A 13 5.05 -12.17 1.10
C LEU A 13 4.52 -10.82 1.61
N ILE A 14 5.41 -9.89 2.00
CA ILE A 14 5.00 -8.53 2.40
C ILE A 14 4.42 -7.77 1.21
N SER A 15 5.04 -7.87 0.03
CA SER A 15 4.55 -7.22 -1.19
C SER A 15 3.16 -7.74 -1.57
N ASP A 16 2.92 -9.05 -1.49
CA ASP A 16 1.61 -9.65 -1.75
C ASP A 16 0.56 -9.19 -0.74
N LEU A 17 0.90 -9.16 0.55
CA LEU A 17 0.00 -8.69 1.60
C LEU A 17 -0.46 -7.24 1.35
N TYR A 18 0.48 -6.34 1.03
CA TYR A 18 0.16 -4.94 0.78
C TYR A 18 -0.60 -4.70 -0.52
N THR A 19 -0.24 -5.40 -1.59
CA THR A 19 -0.96 -5.25 -2.87
C THR A 19 -2.40 -5.75 -2.76
N ASN A 20 -2.65 -6.85 -2.03
CA ASN A 20 -4.00 -7.29 -1.73
C ASN A 20 -4.75 -6.26 -0.86
N LEU A 21 -4.09 -5.68 0.13
CA LEU A 21 -4.70 -4.61 0.94
C LEU A 21 -5.05 -3.38 0.09
N LEU A 22 -4.20 -2.98 -0.86
CA LEU A 22 -4.51 -1.86 -1.76
C LEU A 22 -5.74 -2.14 -2.64
N LYS A 23 -5.93 -3.38 -3.11
CA LYS A 23 -7.16 -3.78 -3.82
C LYS A 23 -8.40 -3.63 -2.94
N GLU A 24 -8.33 -4.13 -1.71
CA GLU A 24 -9.47 -4.03 -0.77
C GLU A 24 -9.80 -2.59 -0.40
N ILE A 25 -8.77 -1.74 -0.21
CA ILE A 25 -8.95 -0.30 -0.02
C ILE A 25 -9.60 0.30 -1.26
N TRP A 26 -9.11 -0.04 -2.45
CA TRP A 26 -9.68 0.44 -3.71
C TRP A 26 -11.17 0.15 -3.80
N GLU A 27 -11.56 -1.12 -3.69
CA GLU A 27 -12.95 -1.58 -3.79
C GLU A 27 -13.85 -0.96 -2.71
N SER A 28 -13.36 -0.88 -1.46
CA SER A 28 -14.16 -0.34 -0.36
C SER A 28 -14.36 1.17 -0.48
N VAL A 29 -13.34 1.90 -0.93
CA VAL A 29 -13.38 3.36 -0.98
C VAL A 29 -14.02 3.86 -2.27
N SER A 30 -13.84 3.18 -3.39
CA SER A 30 -14.47 3.57 -4.66
C SER A 30 -16.00 3.56 -4.51
N ALA A 31 -16.55 2.58 -3.79
CA ALA A 31 -17.97 2.53 -3.45
C ALA A 31 -18.48 3.72 -2.61
N LEU A 32 -17.59 4.48 -1.96
CA LEU A 32 -17.95 5.59 -1.06
C LEU A 32 -17.75 6.97 -1.70
N ILE A 33 -16.71 7.13 -2.54
CA ILE A 33 -16.35 8.45 -3.11
C ILE A 33 -16.22 8.45 -4.64
N GLY A 34 -16.45 7.30 -5.29
CA GLY A 34 -16.26 7.12 -6.72
C GLY A 34 -14.79 6.96 -7.13
N GLU A 35 -14.60 6.26 -8.24
CA GLU A 35 -13.31 5.88 -8.82
C GLU A 35 -12.48 7.11 -9.23
N ALA A 36 -13.12 8.14 -9.79
CA ALA A 36 -12.43 9.36 -10.22
C ALA A 36 -11.74 10.10 -9.06
N ILE A 37 -12.45 10.27 -7.94
CA ILE A 37 -11.90 10.91 -6.74
C ILE A 37 -10.80 10.02 -6.15
N LEU A 38 -11.03 8.72 -6.06
CA LEU A 38 -10.04 7.79 -5.51
C LEU A 38 -8.75 7.75 -6.35
N THR A 39 -8.87 7.73 -7.67
CA THR A 39 -7.75 7.82 -8.62
C THR A 39 -6.91 9.07 -8.35
N LEU A 40 -7.57 10.23 -8.20
CA LEU A 40 -6.89 11.49 -7.89
C LEU A 40 -6.13 11.41 -6.56
N LEU A 41 -6.74 10.85 -5.52
CA LEU A 41 -6.11 10.72 -4.20
C LEU A 41 -4.89 9.81 -4.21
N PHE A 42 -4.96 8.68 -4.93
CA PHE A 42 -3.82 7.80 -5.13
C PHE A 42 -2.68 8.52 -5.85
N HIS A 43 -2.96 9.21 -6.95
CA HIS A 43 -1.94 9.99 -7.66
C HIS A 43 -1.28 11.05 -6.77
N GLN A 44 -2.07 11.77 -5.97
CA GLN A 44 -1.52 12.74 -5.02
C GLN A 44 -0.66 12.08 -3.94
N ALA A 45 -1.09 10.94 -3.39
CA ALA A 45 -0.35 10.21 -2.36
C ALA A 45 0.98 9.69 -2.91
N ILE A 46 0.96 9.03 -4.07
CA ILE A 46 2.15 8.52 -4.77
C ILE A 46 3.10 9.67 -5.10
N ARG A 47 2.60 10.79 -5.62
CA ARG A 47 3.44 11.96 -5.91
C ARG A 47 4.14 12.49 -4.65
N LYS A 48 3.44 12.50 -3.51
CA LYS A 48 3.97 13.04 -2.25
C LYS A 48 5.06 12.17 -1.61
N ILE A 49 5.00 10.85 -1.77
CA ILE A 49 5.95 9.92 -1.13
C ILE A 49 6.88 9.21 -2.10
N GLY A 50 6.61 9.31 -3.40
CA GLY A 50 7.32 8.54 -4.44
C GLY A 50 8.80 8.88 -4.51
N ASP A 51 9.21 10.11 -4.17
CA ASP A 51 10.63 10.47 -4.11
C ASP A 51 11.37 9.74 -2.99
N LYS A 52 10.69 9.48 -1.88
CA LYS A 52 11.22 8.70 -0.76
C LYS A 52 11.17 7.19 -1.02
N TYR A 53 10.16 6.72 -1.75
CA TYR A 53 9.97 5.31 -2.09
C TYR A 53 9.74 5.13 -3.59
N PRO A 54 10.81 5.11 -4.40
CA PRO A 54 10.70 5.13 -5.87
C PRO A 54 9.89 3.98 -6.47
N PHE A 55 9.89 2.80 -5.84
CA PHE A 55 9.12 1.65 -6.33
C PHE A 55 7.62 1.96 -6.41
N LEU A 56 7.08 2.81 -5.53
CA LEU A 56 5.67 3.20 -5.55
C LEU A 56 5.29 4.04 -6.79
N LYS A 57 6.26 4.68 -7.47
CA LYS A 57 5.99 5.41 -8.72
C LYS A 57 5.59 4.46 -9.87
N SER A 58 5.86 3.17 -9.74
CA SER A 58 5.44 2.15 -10.71
C SER A 58 4.00 1.65 -10.49
N LEU A 59 3.36 2.06 -9.38
CA LEU A 59 1.94 1.80 -9.14
C LEU A 59 1.12 2.64 -10.10
N ARG A 60 0.53 1.99 -11.11
CA ARG A 60 -0.38 2.64 -12.05
C ARG A 60 -1.80 2.56 -11.50
N VAL A 61 -2.47 3.71 -11.53
CA VAL A 61 -3.82 3.88 -11.02
C VAL A 61 -4.67 4.55 -12.09
N SER A 62 -5.83 4.00 -12.36
CA SER A 62 -6.84 4.57 -13.25
C SER A 62 -8.22 4.30 -12.67
N GLU A 63 -9.27 4.85 -13.27
CA GLU A 63 -10.63 4.65 -12.79
C GLU A 63 -11.07 3.18 -12.85
N GLU A 64 -10.45 2.39 -13.74
CA GLU A 64 -10.67 0.94 -13.83
C GLU A 64 -9.99 0.14 -12.71
N GLY A 65 -9.06 0.74 -11.96
CA GLY A 65 -8.42 0.09 -10.82
C GLY A 65 -6.91 0.29 -10.67
N LEU A 66 -6.29 -0.68 -10.02
CA LEU A 66 -4.87 -0.71 -9.69
C LEU A 66 -4.13 -1.76 -10.51
N ALA A 67 -3.09 -1.35 -11.24
CA ALA A 67 -2.16 -2.27 -11.89
C ALA A 67 -0.92 -2.48 -10.98
N LEU A 68 -0.84 -3.66 -10.35
CA LEU A 68 0.09 -3.95 -9.26
C LEU A 68 1.33 -4.75 -9.67
N GLU A 69 1.38 -5.29 -10.88
CA GLU A 69 2.47 -6.18 -11.31
C GLU A 69 3.83 -5.46 -11.32
N GLU A 70 3.86 -4.21 -11.79
CA GLU A 70 5.10 -3.45 -11.85
C GLU A 70 5.59 -3.01 -10.46
N VAL A 71 4.69 -2.68 -9.53
CA VAL A 71 5.09 -2.39 -8.15
C VAL A 71 5.63 -3.63 -7.45
N LYS A 72 5.02 -4.82 -7.67
CA LYS A 72 5.56 -6.09 -7.17
C LYS A 72 6.94 -6.38 -7.72
N ARG A 73 7.16 -6.13 -9.02
CA ARG A 73 8.47 -6.28 -9.67
C ARG A 73 9.50 -5.35 -9.02
N GLY A 74 9.12 -4.11 -8.73
CA GLY A 74 9.94 -3.12 -8.03
C GLY A 74 10.33 -3.52 -6.60
N CYS A 75 9.49 -4.31 -5.92
CA CYS A 75 9.76 -4.80 -4.57
C CYS A 75 10.79 -5.94 -4.49
N ARG A 76 10.99 -6.72 -5.56
CA ARG A 76 11.76 -8.00 -5.51
C ARG A 76 13.20 -7.90 -5.02
N ASN A 77 13.81 -6.73 -5.14
CA ASN A 77 15.19 -6.47 -4.75
C ASN A 77 15.30 -5.54 -3.52
N LEU A 78 14.17 -5.24 -2.87
CA LEU A 78 14.14 -4.36 -1.71
C LEU A 78 14.10 -5.16 -0.40
N PRO A 79 14.75 -4.65 0.67
CA PRO A 79 14.56 -5.18 2.01
C PRO A 79 13.08 -5.10 2.42
N PRO A 80 12.51 -6.10 3.11
CA PRO A 80 11.11 -6.07 3.49
C PRO A 80 10.75 -4.90 4.40
N ALA A 81 11.70 -4.42 5.22
CA ALA A 81 11.50 -3.22 6.02
C ALA A 81 11.24 -1.98 5.14
N GLU A 82 11.92 -1.88 3.99
CA GLU A 82 11.72 -0.78 3.04
C GLU A 82 10.37 -0.90 2.33
N ILE A 83 10.01 -2.12 1.89
CA ILE A 83 8.70 -2.42 1.29
C ILE A 83 7.57 -2.04 2.27
N HIS A 84 7.68 -2.51 3.52
CA HIS A 84 6.73 -2.22 4.58
C HIS A 84 6.56 -0.72 4.82
N ARG A 85 7.68 0.00 5.02
CA ARG A 85 7.66 1.45 5.25
C ARG A 85 7.06 2.21 4.08
N GLY A 86 7.34 1.80 2.84
CA GLY A 86 6.79 2.41 1.64
C GLY A 86 5.27 2.29 1.58
N PHE A 87 4.76 1.06 1.64
CA PHE A 87 3.30 0.83 1.60
C PHE A 87 2.57 1.40 2.81
N GLN A 88 3.13 1.29 4.01
CA GLN A 88 2.56 1.92 5.21
C GLN A 88 2.48 3.45 5.05
N SER A 89 3.51 4.07 4.46
CA SER A 89 3.49 5.51 4.17
C SER A 89 2.40 5.88 3.16
N LEU A 90 2.18 5.05 2.13
CA LEU A 90 1.09 5.24 1.15
C LEU A 90 -0.27 5.19 1.83
N ILE A 91 -0.52 4.13 2.61
CA ILE A 91 -1.78 3.94 3.33
C ILE A 91 -2.03 5.11 4.28
N ASN A 92 -1.01 5.56 5.03
CA ASN A 92 -1.15 6.70 5.92
C ASN A 92 -1.51 7.99 5.19
N GLN A 93 -0.93 8.25 4.01
CA GLN A 93 -1.31 9.42 3.20
C GLN A 93 -2.74 9.30 2.67
N LEU A 94 -3.16 8.13 2.20
CA LEU A 94 -4.53 7.88 1.76
C LEU A 94 -5.52 8.08 2.91
N SER A 95 -5.26 7.50 4.09
CA SER A 95 -6.09 7.69 5.29
C SER A 95 -6.18 9.16 5.71
N HIS A 96 -5.09 9.92 5.57
CA HIS A 96 -5.12 11.36 5.82
C HIS A 96 -6.07 12.08 4.85
N PHE A 97 -5.96 11.81 3.54
CA PHE A 97 -6.87 12.41 2.55
C PHE A 97 -8.33 12.02 2.76
N PHE A 98 -8.60 10.74 3.04
CA PHE A 98 -9.94 10.27 3.37
C PHE A 98 -10.50 11.01 4.59
N SER A 99 -9.68 11.19 5.62
CA SER A 99 -10.09 11.92 6.83
C SER A 99 -10.42 13.38 6.54
N MET A 100 -9.61 14.04 5.71
CA MET A 100 -9.85 15.43 5.31
C MET A 100 -11.11 15.59 4.46
N LEU A 101 -11.39 14.65 3.55
CA LEU A 101 -12.54 14.74 2.65
C LEU A 101 -13.87 14.36 3.30
N THR A 102 -13.87 13.38 4.21
CA THR A 102 -15.11 12.80 4.75
C THR A 102 -15.27 12.97 6.24
N GLY A 103 -14.51 13.87 6.88
CA GLY A 103 -14.53 14.04 8.33
C GLY A 103 -14.18 12.75 9.10
N GLY A 104 -13.38 11.86 8.49
CA GLY A 104 -12.95 10.60 9.10
C GLY A 104 -13.90 9.40 8.97
N VAL A 105 -15.06 9.53 8.31
CA VAL A 105 -16.01 8.42 8.11
C VAL A 105 -15.35 7.23 7.40
N ILE A 106 -14.70 7.47 6.26
CA ILE A 106 -14.01 6.40 5.50
C ILE A 106 -12.90 5.76 6.32
N THR A 107 -12.12 6.57 7.04
CA THR A 107 -11.02 6.07 7.87
C THR A 107 -11.52 5.11 8.95
N LYS A 108 -12.68 5.39 9.57
CA LYS A 108 -13.30 4.51 10.57
C LYS A 108 -13.76 3.17 9.98
N GLU A 109 -14.27 3.18 8.75
CA GLU A 109 -14.66 1.95 8.03
C GLU A 109 -13.44 1.11 7.58
N LEU A 110 -12.36 1.76 7.16
CA LEU A 110 -11.16 1.07 6.68
C LEU A 110 -10.24 0.55 7.80
N LEU A 111 -10.14 1.28 8.91
CA LEU A 111 -9.21 0.98 10.02
C LEU A 111 -9.27 -0.49 10.47
N PRO A 112 -10.46 -1.10 10.71
CA PRO A 112 -10.56 -2.50 11.10
C PRO A 112 -9.99 -3.49 10.07
N LYS A 113 -10.02 -3.15 8.77
CA LYS A 113 -9.48 -4.01 7.68
C LYS A 113 -7.98 -3.78 7.46
N VAL A 114 -7.54 -2.52 7.58
CA VAL A 114 -6.16 -2.08 7.32
C VAL A 114 -5.21 -2.46 8.46
N LEU A 115 -5.59 -2.19 9.71
CA LEU A 115 -4.70 -2.34 10.88
C LEU A 115 -4.16 -3.76 11.07
N PRO A 116 -4.98 -4.83 10.97
CA PRO A 116 -4.48 -6.20 11.16
C PRO A 116 -3.37 -6.56 10.17
N LYS A 117 -3.53 -6.16 8.90
CA LYS A 117 -2.56 -6.44 7.83
C LYS A 117 -1.27 -5.64 7.99
N VAL A 118 -1.36 -4.37 8.39
CA VAL A 118 -0.15 -3.58 8.70
C VAL A 118 0.63 -4.20 9.86
N ARG A 119 -0.06 -4.65 10.92
CA ARG A 119 0.55 -5.34 12.06
C ARG A 119 1.11 -6.71 11.71
N GLU A 120 0.51 -7.41 10.74
CA GLU A 120 1.04 -8.66 10.20
C GLU A 120 2.36 -8.41 9.46
N ALA A 121 2.40 -7.42 8.57
CA ALA A 121 3.62 -7.02 7.88
C ALA A 121 4.73 -6.63 8.87
N GLU A 122 4.40 -5.83 9.90
CA GLU A 122 5.34 -5.42 10.94
C GLU A 122 5.94 -6.62 11.69
N ARG A 123 5.11 -7.60 12.06
CA ARG A 123 5.58 -8.85 12.70
C ARG A 123 6.50 -9.66 11.79
N MET A 124 6.29 -9.63 10.48
CA MET A 124 7.17 -10.31 9.52
C MET A 124 8.52 -9.61 9.38
N VAL A 125 8.56 -8.28 9.47
CA VAL A 125 9.80 -7.49 9.46
C VAL A 125 10.60 -7.72 10.74
N LEU A 126 9.95 -7.74 11.90
CA LEU A 126 10.61 -7.85 13.22
C LEU A 126 11.09 -9.27 13.59
N LYS A 127 10.64 -10.31 12.89
CA LYS A 127 11.03 -11.71 13.12
C LYS A 127 12.36 -12.11 12.46
N ARG A 128 13.11 -11.15 11.91
CA ARG A 128 14.44 -11.36 11.33
C ARG A 128 15.56 -11.02 12.29
#